data_AF-A0A4R0PZG7-F1
#
_entry.id   AF-A0A4R0PZG7-F1
#
_cell.length_a   1.000
_cell.length_b   1.000
_cell.length_c   1.000
_cell.angle_alpha   90.00
_cell.angle_beta   90.00
_cell.angle_gamma   90.00
#
_symmetry.space_group_name_H-M   'P 1'
#
loop_
_entity.id
_entity.type
_entity.pdbx_description
1 polymer ?
#
loop_
_entity_poly.entity_id
_entity_poly.type
_entity_poly.pdbx_seq_one_letter_code
_entity_poly.pdbx_strand_id
1 'polypeptide(L)'
;MLKKLTSIALMSMVLIACKGKPPYVPDYENAVGLIIGPETCRVNAAQNAWLIQFSGPNAGNKSYGETITYSGNTYSNVVKTYLLPDSSKVSGRKYLFEFYLEGKSAQNDCDLANPITFNISKIRLKNIVKIAN
;
A
#
# COMPACT_ATOMS: atom_id res chain seq x y z
N MET A 1 29.83 -46.80 -17.58
CA MET A 1 30.04 -45.87 -16.43
C MET A 1 29.94 -44.39 -16.80
N LEU A 2 30.11 -43.98 -18.06
CA LEU A 2 30.14 -42.58 -18.50
C LEU A 2 28.83 -41.78 -18.32
N LYS A 3 27.66 -42.44 -18.37
CA LYS A 3 26.33 -41.80 -18.18
C LYS A 3 26.01 -41.41 -16.73
N LYS A 4 26.69 -41.99 -15.73
CA LYS A 4 26.45 -41.65 -14.31
C LYS A 4 27.20 -40.38 -13.87
N LEU A 5 28.32 -40.06 -14.52
CA LEU A 5 29.09 -38.84 -14.22
C LEU A 5 28.42 -37.56 -14.75
N THR A 6 27.74 -37.62 -15.90
CA THR A 6 27.05 -36.46 -16.47
C THR A 6 25.88 -35.98 -15.61
N SER A 7 25.22 -36.89 -14.88
CA SER A 7 24.07 -36.55 -14.04
C SER A 7 24.46 -35.83 -12.74
N ILE A 8 25.67 -36.07 -12.22
CA ILE A 8 26.19 -35.41 -11.00
C ILE A 8 26.66 -33.98 -11.33
N ALA A 9 27.24 -33.77 -12.52
CA ALA A 9 27.70 -32.46 -12.96
C ALA A 9 26.55 -31.46 -13.16
N LEU A 10 25.40 -31.92 -13.68
CA LEU A 10 24.22 -31.08 -13.90
C LEU A 10 23.56 -30.63 -12.59
N MET A 11 23.52 -31.50 -11.58
CA MET A 11 22.97 -31.20 -10.25
C MET A 11 23.84 -30.20 -9.47
N SER A 12 25.15 -30.19 -9.73
CA SER A 12 26.12 -29.30 -9.07
C SER A 12 26.04 -27.86 -9.59
N MET A 13 25.58 -27.64 -10.83
CA MET A 13 25.44 -26.29 -11.41
C MET A 13 24.26 -25.50 -10.82
N VAL A 14 23.20 -26.15 -10.35
CA VAL A 14 22.02 -25.48 -9.78
C VAL A 14 22.35 -24.82 -8.42
N LEU A 15 23.26 -25.42 -7.64
CA LEU A 15 23.65 -24.91 -6.32
C LEU A 15 24.58 -23.68 -6.40
N ILE A 16 25.24 -23.45 -7.53
CA ILE A 16 26.14 -22.31 -7.73
C ILE A 16 25.38 -21.08 -8.22
N ALA A 17 24.25 -21.26 -8.93
CA ALA A 17 23.46 -20.18 -9.52
C ALA A 17 22.80 -19.23 -8.48
N CYS A 18 22.68 -19.66 -7.21
CA CYS A 18 22.08 -18.88 -6.13
C CYS A 18 23.10 -18.34 -5.11
N LYS A 19 24.41 -18.62 -5.25
CA LYS A 19 25.41 -18.11 -4.31
C LYS A 19 25.69 -16.62 -4.56
N GLY A 20 25.30 -15.77 -3.61
CA GLY A 20 25.73 -14.37 -3.54
C GLY A 20 24.80 -13.34 -4.18
N LYS A 21 23.64 -13.74 -4.73
CA LYS A 21 22.61 -12.77 -5.12
C LYS A 21 21.74 -12.45 -3.90
N PRO A 22 21.54 -11.17 -3.54
CA PRO A 22 20.56 -10.83 -2.53
C PRO A 22 19.17 -11.34 -2.99
N PRO A 23 18.29 -11.72 -2.05
CA PRO A 23 16.90 -12.02 -2.40
C PRO A 23 16.30 -10.89 -3.23
N TYR A 24 15.44 -11.21 -4.19
CA TYR A 24 14.68 -10.19 -4.89
C TYR A 24 13.83 -9.42 -3.88
N VAL A 25 14.06 -8.12 -3.77
CA VAL A 25 13.25 -7.22 -2.94
C VAL A 25 12.40 -6.39 -3.91
N PRO A 26 11.07 -6.58 -3.92
CA PRO A 26 10.20 -5.75 -4.73
C PRO A 26 10.30 -4.28 -4.30
N ASP A 27 10.11 -3.37 -5.25
CA ASP A 27 10.09 -1.91 -5.04
C ASP A 27 8.74 -1.37 -4.57
N TYR A 28 7.80 -2.27 -4.24
CA TYR A 28 6.47 -1.96 -3.74
C TYR A 28 6.22 -2.71 -2.43
N GLU A 29 5.32 -2.16 -1.63
CA GLU A 29 4.85 -2.74 -0.39
C GLU A 29 3.50 -3.42 -0.60
N ASN A 30 3.15 -4.36 0.26
CA ASN A 30 1.79 -4.87 0.34
C ASN A 30 1.29 -4.86 1.78
N ALA A 31 0.02 -4.52 1.96
CA ALA A 31 -0.63 -4.52 3.26
C ALA A 31 -2.15 -4.64 3.12
N VAL A 32 -2.78 -5.28 4.11
CA VAL A 32 -4.23 -5.23 4.25
C VAL A 32 -4.62 -3.89 4.86
N GLY A 33 -5.46 -3.14 4.14
CA GLY A 33 -5.94 -1.82 4.53
C GLY A 33 -7.46 -1.77 4.64
N LEU A 34 -7.95 -0.95 5.56
CA LEU A 34 -9.35 -0.56 5.69
C LEU A 34 -9.56 0.80 5.01
N ILE A 35 -10.53 0.89 4.11
CA ILE A 35 -10.93 2.16 3.50
C ILE A 35 -11.77 2.92 4.52
N ILE A 36 -11.28 4.06 5.00
CA ILE A 36 -11.98 4.88 5.98
C ILE A 36 -13.03 5.74 5.26
N GLY A 37 -12.63 6.44 4.21
CA GLY A 37 -13.50 7.35 3.46
C GLY A 37 -12.70 8.40 2.68
N PRO A 38 -13.40 9.25 1.92
CA PRO A 38 -12.76 10.33 1.18
C PRO A 38 -12.47 11.55 2.08
N GLU A 39 -11.45 12.31 1.71
CA GLU A 39 -11.29 13.71 2.11
C GLU A 39 -12.40 14.58 1.50
N THR A 40 -12.59 15.78 2.03
CA THR A 40 -13.45 16.81 1.44
C THR A 40 -12.64 18.07 1.22
N CYS A 41 -11.97 18.17 0.07
CA CYS A 41 -11.09 19.31 -0.24
C CYS A 41 -11.53 20.04 -1.52
N ARG A 42 -12.03 19.31 -2.51
CA ARG A 42 -12.47 19.83 -3.81
C ARG A 42 -13.98 19.69 -4.01
N VAL A 43 -14.52 20.58 -4.85
CA VAL A 43 -15.94 20.55 -5.28
C VAL A 43 -16.26 19.24 -6.01
N ASN A 44 -15.34 18.78 -6.87
CA ASN A 44 -15.48 17.49 -7.52
C ASN A 44 -14.98 16.36 -6.60
N ALA A 45 -15.92 15.62 -6.01
CA ALA A 45 -15.63 14.52 -5.10
C ALA A 45 -14.75 13.41 -5.70
N ALA A 46 -14.74 13.24 -7.03
CA ALA A 46 -13.90 12.26 -7.70
C ALA A 46 -12.40 12.59 -7.64
N GLN A 47 -12.05 13.86 -7.37
CA GLN A 47 -10.67 14.33 -7.24
C GLN A 47 -10.17 14.34 -5.80
N ASN A 48 -11.05 14.06 -4.83
CA ASN A 48 -10.66 13.97 -3.43
C ASN A 48 -9.88 12.67 -3.18
N ALA A 49 -8.87 12.75 -2.31
CA ALA A 49 -8.13 11.57 -1.91
C ALA A 49 -9.00 10.66 -1.04
N TRP A 50 -8.73 9.36 -1.11
CA TRP A 50 -9.29 8.35 -0.21
C TRP A 50 -8.29 7.97 0.86
N LEU A 51 -8.78 7.89 2.10
CA LEU A 51 -8.03 7.55 3.29
C LEU A 51 -8.07 6.04 3.52
N ILE A 52 -6.90 5.45 3.71
CA ILE A 52 -6.72 4.02 3.93
C ILE A 52 -5.95 3.83 5.23
N GLN A 53 -6.54 3.10 6.17
CA GLN A 53 -5.87 2.68 7.39
C GLN A 53 -5.20 1.32 7.15
N PHE A 54 -3.88 1.26 7.26
CA PHE A 54 -3.19 -0.02 7.37
C PHE A 54 -3.15 -0.50 8.82
N SER A 55 -2.90 -1.80 9.01
CA SER A 55 -2.69 -2.35 10.34
C SER A 55 -1.59 -1.57 11.05
N GLY A 56 -1.83 -1.21 12.31
CA GLY A 56 -0.92 -0.37 13.08
C GLY A 56 0.47 -0.99 13.21
N PRO A 57 1.52 -0.17 13.39
CA PRO A 57 2.87 -0.66 13.54
C PRO A 57 2.98 -1.54 14.78
N ASN A 58 3.42 -2.77 14.57
CA ASN A 58 3.83 -3.71 15.60
C ASN A 58 5.07 -4.45 15.06
N ALA A 59 5.64 -5.39 15.83
CA ALA A 59 6.84 -6.12 15.39
C ALA A 59 6.69 -6.83 14.02
N GLY A 60 5.46 -7.08 13.56
CA GLY A 60 5.15 -7.67 12.25
C GLY A 60 4.67 -6.70 11.17
N ASN A 61 4.39 -5.43 11.50
CA ASN A 61 3.76 -4.47 10.59
C ASN A 61 4.57 -3.19 10.47
N LYS A 62 4.83 -2.75 9.23
CA LYS A 62 5.47 -1.47 8.95
C LYS A 62 4.49 -0.30 9.17
N SER A 63 5.03 0.84 9.59
CA SER A 63 4.30 2.12 9.55
C SER A 63 4.50 2.77 8.19
N TYR A 64 3.41 3.10 7.51
CA TYR A 64 3.38 3.75 6.20
C TYR A 64 2.89 5.19 6.28
N GLY A 65 2.05 5.50 7.26
CA GLY A 65 1.43 6.81 7.41
C GLY A 65 1.33 7.28 8.85
N GLU A 66 0.39 8.18 9.09
CA GLU A 66 0.27 8.95 10.33
C GLU A 66 -1.05 8.65 11.07
N THR A 67 -1.14 9.17 12.29
CA THR A 67 -2.39 9.17 13.05
C THR A 67 -3.22 10.39 12.69
N ILE A 68 -4.50 10.19 12.38
CA ILE A 68 -5.46 11.25 12.08
C ILE A 68 -6.73 11.07 12.91
N THR A 69 -7.50 12.15 13.05
CA THR A 69 -8.88 12.10 13.54
C THR A 69 -9.82 12.40 12.38
N TYR A 70 -10.68 11.44 12.03
CA TYR A 70 -11.64 11.55 10.95
C TYR A 70 -13.03 11.15 11.45
N SER A 71 -14.03 12.02 11.25
CA SER A 71 -15.40 11.81 11.70
C SER A 71 -15.50 11.38 13.18
N GLY A 72 -14.74 12.07 14.05
CA GLY A 72 -14.73 11.82 15.50
C GLY A 72 -13.95 10.57 15.95
N ASN A 73 -13.39 9.79 15.03
CA ASN A 73 -12.62 8.58 15.35
C ASN A 73 -11.13 8.79 15.08
N THR A 74 -10.27 8.27 15.96
CA THR A 74 -8.82 8.30 15.77
C THR A 74 -8.36 7.03 15.05
N TYR A 75 -7.65 7.23 13.94
CA TYR A 75 -7.09 6.17 13.11
C TYR A 75 -5.57 6.33 13.05
N SER A 76 -4.83 5.22 13.21
CA SER A 76 -3.37 5.19 13.11
C SER A 76 -2.91 4.56 11.81
N ASN A 77 -1.70 4.89 11.35
CA ASN A 77 -1.10 4.33 10.14
C ASN A 77 -1.97 4.57 8.89
N VAL A 78 -2.49 5.79 8.78
CA VAL A 78 -3.34 6.22 7.69
C VAL A 78 -2.52 6.86 6.59
N VAL A 79 -2.75 6.40 5.38
CA VAL A 79 -2.23 7.03 4.16
C VAL A 79 -3.40 7.53 3.32
N LYS A 80 -3.08 8.28 2.26
CA LYS A 80 -4.07 8.62 1.25
C LYS A 80 -3.67 8.27 -0.17
N THR A 81 -4.67 8.06 -1.01
CA THR A 81 -4.48 7.83 -2.44
C THR A 81 -5.51 8.59 -3.27
N TYR A 82 -5.10 9.09 -4.43
CA TYR A 82 -6.01 9.74 -5.39
C TYR A 82 -6.53 8.77 -6.46
N LEU A 83 -5.94 7.58 -6.55
CA LEU A 83 -6.19 6.62 -7.63
C LEU A 83 -6.85 5.34 -7.12
N LEU A 84 -7.89 5.47 -6.30
CA LEU A 84 -8.69 4.34 -5.86
C LEU A 84 -9.72 3.96 -6.95
N PRO A 85 -9.80 2.70 -7.41
CA PRO A 85 -10.81 2.28 -8.38
C PRO A 85 -12.23 2.46 -7.85
N ASP A 86 -13.18 2.86 -8.70
CA ASP A 86 -14.55 3.16 -8.28
C ASP A 86 -15.24 1.98 -7.59
N SER A 87 -14.98 0.74 -8.03
CA SER A 87 -15.49 -0.49 -7.41
C SER A 87 -15.02 -0.70 -5.97
N SER A 88 -13.96 0.00 -5.56
CA SER A 88 -13.35 -0.06 -4.23
C SER A 88 -13.62 1.18 -3.40
N LYS A 89 -14.31 2.20 -3.92
CA LYS A 89 -14.68 3.43 -3.20
C LYS A 89 -15.84 3.20 -2.22
N VAL A 90 -15.62 2.30 -1.25
CA VAL A 90 -16.61 1.90 -0.25
C VAL A 90 -15.96 1.93 1.13
N SER A 91 -16.39 2.88 1.97
CA SER A 91 -15.96 2.97 3.37
C SER A 91 -16.27 1.69 4.15
N GLY A 92 -15.41 1.35 5.10
CA GLY A 92 -15.58 0.18 5.97
C GLY A 92 -15.15 -1.15 5.34
N ARG A 93 -14.66 -1.16 4.10
CA ARG A 93 -14.21 -2.37 3.40
C ARG A 93 -12.69 -2.54 3.48
N LYS A 94 -12.26 -3.79 3.62
CA LYS A 94 -10.85 -4.17 3.62
C LYS A 94 -10.42 -4.74 2.29
N TYR A 95 -9.19 -4.43 1.89
CA TYR A 95 -8.56 -4.94 0.68
C TYR A 95 -7.10 -5.24 0.96
N LEU A 96 -6.52 -6.13 0.16
CA LEU A 96 -5.07 -6.24 0.04
C LEU A 96 -4.60 -5.20 -0.98
N PHE A 97 -3.75 -4.27 -0.54
CA PHE A 97 -3.17 -3.24 -1.38
C PHE A 97 -1.74 -3.62 -1.71
N GLU A 98 -1.37 -3.55 -2.99
CA GLU A 98 0.02 -3.43 -3.42
C GLU A 98 0.25 -1.99 -3.85
N PHE A 99 1.28 -1.34 -3.31
CA PHE A 99 1.44 0.09 -3.49
C PHE A 99 2.90 0.54 -3.41
N TYR A 100 3.15 1.67 -4.06
CA TYR A 100 4.36 2.44 -3.91
C TYR A 100 4.12 3.51 -2.85
N LEU A 101 4.98 3.57 -1.83
CA LEU A 101 4.95 4.65 -0.86
C LEU A 101 5.48 5.91 -1.54
N GLU A 102 4.69 6.97 -1.51
CA GLU A 102 5.12 8.29 -1.93
C GLU A 102 5.39 9.14 -0.69
N GLY A 103 6.10 10.26 -0.86
CA GLY A 103 6.28 11.23 0.21
C GLY A 103 4.94 11.78 0.72
N LYS A 104 5.03 12.56 1.80
CA LYS A 104 3.88 13.28 2.34
C LYS A 104 3.20 14.12 1.26
N SER A 105 1.88 14.20 1.33
CA SER A 105 1.15 15.15 0.50
C SER A 105 1.66 16.56 0.74
N ALA A 106 1.87 17.33 -0.32
CA ALA A 106 1.99 18.77 -0.16
C ALA A 106 0.69 19.31 0.47
N GLN A 107 0.80 20.44 1.17
CA GLN A 107 -0.38 21.19 1.56
C GLN A 107 -1.08 21.62 0.26
N ASN A 108 -2.21 20.99 -0.03
CA ASN A 108 -2.98 21.26 -1.24
C ASN A 108 -3.89 22.47 -1.00
N ASP A 109 -3.98 23.35 -1.99
CA ASP A 109 -5.05 24.33 -2.05
C ASP A 109 -6.38 23.58 -2.18
N CYS A 110 -7.24 23.77 -1.17
CA CYS A 110 -8.60 23.25 -1.17
C CYS A 110 -9.57 24.31 -1.71
N ASP A 111 -10.53 23.85 -2.49
CA ASP A 111 -11.52 24.71 -3.13
C ASP A 111 -12.75 24.94 -2.22
N LEU A 112 -12.86 24.16 -1.13
CA LEU A 112 -13.97 24.21 -0.18
C LEU A 112 -13.67 25.10 1.03
N ALA A 113 -14.69 25.84 1.49
CA ALA A 113 -14.57 26.75 2.64
C ALA A 113 -14.30 26.03 3.98
N ASN A 114 -14.81 24.79 4.13
CA ASN A 114 -14.62 23.96 5.33
C ASN A 114 -14.06 22.59 4.93
N PRO A 115 -12.77 22.50 4.56
CA PRO A 115 -12.22 21.26 4.04
C PRO A 115 -11.87 20.27 5.16
N ILE A 116 -11.99 18.98 4.86
CA ILE A 116 -11.43 17.88 5.66
C ILE A 116 -10.28 17.30 4.83
N THR A 117 -9.05 17.63 5.21
CA THR A 117 -7.83 17.25 4.51
C THR A 117 -6.71 16.99 5.52
N PHE A 118 -5.77 16.13 5.16
CA PHE A 118 -4.68 15.73 6.05
C PHE A 118 -3.33 15.86 5.34
N ASN A 119 -2.31 16.40 6.02
CA ASN A 119 -0.94 16.37 5.51
C ASN A 119 -0.26 15.05 5.94
N ILE A 120 -0.49 13.99 5.16
CA ILE A 120 -0.06 12.62 5.46
C ILE A 120 0.57 11.94 4.25
N SER A 121 1.24 10.81 4.47
CA SER A 121 1.84 9.99 3.42
C SER A 121 0.86 9.65 2.30
N LYS A 122 1.34 9.73 1.07
CA LYS A 122 0.59 9.32 -0.13
C LYS A 122 1.02 7.92 -0.56
N ILE A 123 0.10 7.20 -1.18
CA ILE A 123 0.43 5.96 -1.90
C ILE A 123 -0.08 6.01 -3.33
N ARG A 124 0.70 5.44 -4.24
CA ARG A 124 0.28 5.12 -5.60
C ARG A 124 -0.02 3.63 -5.69
N LEU A 125 -1.25 3.30 -6.05
CA LEU A 125 -1.66 1.91 -6.18
C LEU A 125 -0.93 1.24 -7.34
N LYS A 126 -0.43 0.04 -7.07
CA LYS A 126 0.03 -0.92 -8.07
C LYS A 126 -1.08 -1.92 -8.38
N ASN A 127 -1.70 -2.46 -7.32
CA ASN A 127 -2.80 -3.40 -7.42
C ASN A 127 -3.70 -3.32 -6.16
N ILE A 128 -4.95 -3.74 -6.29
CA ILE A 128 -5.88 -3.88 -5.18
C ILE A 128 -6.70 -5.15 -5.35
N VAL A 129 -6.73 -5.99 -4.32
CA VAL A 129 -7.42 -7.28 -4.35
C VAL A 129 -8.46 -7.31 -3.23
N LYS A 130 -9.70 -7.62 -3.60
CA LYS A 130 -10.78 -7.85 -2.63
C LYS A 130 -10.46 -9.11 -1.84
N ILE A 131 -10.44 -8.99 -0.52
CA ILE A 131 -10.28 -10.13 0.38
C ILE A 131 -11.65 -10.59 0.86
N ALA A 132 -11.83 -11.90 1.08
CA ALA A 132 -13.02 -12.42 1.73
C ALA A 132 -13.07 -11.90 3.17
N ASN A 133 -14.26 -11.49 3.60
CA ASN A 133 -14.51 -11.04 4.98
C ASN A 133 -14.45 -12.22 5.95
#